data_AF-A0A1C5S0L9-F1
#
_entry.id   AF-A0A1C5S0L9-F1
#
_cell.length_a   1.000
_cell.length_b   1.000
_cell.length_c   1.000
_cell.angle_alpha   90.00
_cell.angle_beta   90.00
_cell.angle_gamma   90.00
#
_symmetry.space_group_name_H-M   'P 1'
#
loop_
_entity.id
_entity.type
_entity.pdbx_description
1 polymer ?
#
loop_
_entity_poly.entity_id
_entity_poly.type
_entity_poly.pdbx_seq_one_letter_code
_entity_poly.pdbx_strand_id
1 'polypeptide(L)'
;MGNDNHNPSADIGKKLAGQTAKAAAKGGKAAAGWLKKGSKKLLGWCSPVLIGLLIFLLFMVMIVSMISMFFAGAQHEENMDSNFALSDEVLAYRPLVEQYAAEYGIEDYIDVILAVMMQESRGIGADPMQSSECEYNTKYLPRRPNAITNSEYSIQVGIHYFSDCIKESGCTGINDVDNLNLTLQAYNFGTSFIPWAQEHSGYSQDPKNYLP
;
A
#
# COMPACT_ATOMS: atom_id res chain seq x y z
N MET A 1 23.67 5.33 -99.50
CA MET A 1 22.47 5.31 -98.63
C MET A 1 22.72 4.27 -97.55
N GLY A 2 22.57 4.66 -96.29
CA GLY A 2 22.97 3.90 -95.10
C GLY A 2 23.87 4.79 -94.23
N ASN A 3 23.26 5.61 -93.38
CA ASN A 3 23.96 6.47 -92.44
C ASN A 3 24.14 5.70 -91.12
N ASP A 4 25.36 5.23 -90.89
CA ASP A 4 25.74 4.39 -89.76
C ASP A 4 25.96 5.28 -88.53
N ASN A 5 24.88 5.64 -87.84
CA ASN A 5 24.96 6.33 -86.55
C ASN A 5 25.41 5.35 -85.46
N HIS A 6 26.70 5.01 -85.46
CA HIS A 6 27.36 4.28 -84.38
C HIS A 6 27.47 5.19 -83.15
N ASN A 7 26.64 4.96 -82.13
CA ASN A 7 26.60 5.77 -80.90
C ASN A 7 27.67 5.27 -79.90
N PRO A 8 28.79 5.98 -79.71
CA PRO A 8 29.91 5.53 -78.87
C PRO A 8 29.55 5.47 -77.37
N SER A 9 28.47 6.13 -76.98
CA SER A 9 28.02 6.24 -75.58
C SER A 9 27.50 4.91 -75.01
N ALA A 10 27.01 3.99 -75.86
CA ALA A 10 26.46 2.72 -75.43
C ALA A 10 27.55 1.68 -75.04
N ASP A 11 28.71 1.73 -75.70
CA ASP A 11 29.82 0.80 -75.44
C ASP A 11 30.64 1.19 -74.20
N ILE A 12 30.76 2.49 -73.94
CA ILE A 12 31.42 3.01 -72.74
C ILE A 12 30.63 2.61 -71.48
N GLY A 13 29.29 2.67 -71.53
CA GLY A 13 28.42 2.27 -70.42
C GLY A 13 28.54 0.78 -70.05
N LYS A 14 28.62 -0.12 -71.04
CA LYS A 14 28.81 -1.57 -70.79
C LYS A 14 30.18 -1.89 -70.22
N LYS A 15 31.24 -1.18 -70.67
CA LYS A 15 32.61 -1.39 -70.18
C LYS A 15 32.78 -0.90 -68.74
N LEU A 16 32.16 0.23 -68.37
CA LEU A 16 32.14 0.73 -67.00
C LEU A 16 31.35 -0.20 -66.05
N ALA A 17 30.18 -0.69 -66.48
CA ALA A 17 29.38 -1.64 -65.68
C ALA A 17 30.12 -2.97 -65.43
N GLY A 18 30.89 -3.46 -66.40
CA GLY A 18 31.70 -4.68 -66.25
C GLY A 18 32.91 -4.52 -65.31
N GLN A 19 33.49 -3.31 -65.22
CA GLN A 19 34.61 -3.02 -64.33
C GLN A 19 34.17 -2.83 -62.87
N THR A 20 33.04 -2.17 -62.63
CA THR A 20 32.46 -2.02 -61.29
C THR A 20 31.99 -3.36 -60.71
N ALA A 21 31.40 -4.24 -61.52
CA ALA A 21 31.02 -5.58 -61.09
C ALA A 21 32.22 -6.47 -60.70
N LYS A 22 33.34 -6.38 -61.43
CA LYS A 22 34.58 -7.14 -61.11
C LYS A 22 35.30 -6.60 -59.87
N ALA A 23 35.26 -5.29 -59.62
CA ALA A 23 35.80 -4.69 -58.40
C ALA A 23 35.02 -5.11 -57.16
N ALA A 24 33.67 -5.15 -57.23
CA ALA A 24 32.82 -5.62 -56.14
C ALA A 24 33.03 -7.11 -55.82
N ALA A 25 33.21 -7.96 -56.84
CA ALA A 25 33.44 -9.40 -56.65
C ALA A 25 34.82 -9.73 -56.03
N LYS A 26 35.86 -8.91 -56.28
CA LYS A 26 37.18 -9.08 -55.64
C LYS A 26 37.17 -8.62 -54.18
N GLY A 27 36.44 -7.54 -53.84
CA GLY A 27 36.28 -7.06 -52.46
C GLY A 27 35.57 -8.09 -51.56
N GLY A 28 34.53 -8.75 -52.07
CA GLY A 28 33.80 -9.78 -51.32
C GLY A 28 34.61 -11.04 -51.00
N LYS A 29 35.51 -11.48 -51.91
CA LYS A 29 36.34 -12.67 -51.69
C LYS A 29 37.49 -12.42 -50.69
N ALA A 30 38.04 -11.21 -50.66
CA ALA A 30 39.07 -10.84 -49.68
C ALA A 30 38.51 -10.73 -48.25
N ALA A 31 37.30 -10.18 -48.10
CA ALA A 31 36.60 -10.11 -46.81
C ALA A 31 36.20 -11.49 -46.26
N ALA A 32 35.77 -12.41 -47.13
CA ALA A 32 35.40 -13.77 -46.74
C ALA A 32 36.59 -14.62 -46.23
N GLY A 33 37.81 -14.35 -46.71
CA GLY A 33 39.02 -15.05 -46.29
C GLY A 33 39.50 -14.65 -44.88
N TRP A 34 39.31 -13.39 -44.49
CA TRP A 34 39.72 -12.88 -43.18
C TRP A 34 38.77 -13.35 -42.06
N LEU A 35 37.47 -13.42 -42.36
CA LEU A 35 36.45 -13.92 -41.43
C LEU A 35 36.63 -15.40 -41.05
N LYS A 36 37.13 -16.23 -41.99
CA LYS A 36 37.38 -17.66 -41.73
C LYS A 36 38.71 -17.94 -41.01
N LYS A 37 39.68 -17.02 -41.05
CA LYS A 37 40.96 -17.18 -40.33
C LYS A 37 40.91 -16.65 -38.89
N GLY A 38 40.05 -15.67 -38.59
CA GLY A 38 39.87 -15.13 -37.23
C GLY A 38 39.07 -16.04 -36.29
N SER A 39 38.18 -16.87 -36.81
CA SER A 39 37.27 -17.71 -36.01
C SER A 39 37.89 -18.99 -35.46
N LYS A 40 38.97 -19.53 -36.05
CA LYS A 40 39.58 -20.78 -35.58
C LYS A 40 40.58 -20.63 -34.42
N LYS A 41 40.91 -19.41 -34.00
CA LYS A 41 41.82 -19.16 -32.86
C LYS A 41 41.12 -18.66 -31.59
N LEU A 42 39.81 -18.41 -31.63
CA LEU A 42 39.01 -18.03 -30.45
C LEU A 42 38.13 -19.17 -29.92
N LEU A 43 38.27 -20.38 -30.47
CA LEU A 43 37.51 -21.58 -30.09
C LEU A 43 38.38 -22.57 -29.30
N GLY A 44 39.17 -22.04 -28.38
CA GLY A 44 40.14 -22.81 -27.60
C GLY A 44 40.39 -22.17 -26.25
N TRP A 45 39.34 -22.13 -25.41
CA TRP A 45 39.39 -22.23 -23.94
C TRP A 45 38.06 -21.78 -23.31
N CYS A 46 37.01 -22.55 -23.55
CA CYS A 46 35.97 -22.73 -22.52
C CYS A 46 35.95 -24.23 -22.26
N SER A 47 36.80 -24.69 -21.33
CA SER A 47 36.70 -26.07 -20.87
C SER A 47 35.24 -26.31 -20.45
N PRO A 48 34.58 -27.39 -20.90
CA PRO A 48 33.23 -27.70 -20.43
C PRO A 48 33.14 -27.75 -18.90
N VAL A 49 34.28 -28.00 -18.23
CA VAL A 49 34.45 -27.91 -16.79
C VAL A 49 34.27 -26.48 -16.26
N LEU A 50 34.82 -25.47 -16.92
CA LEU A 50 34.70 -24.06 -16.50
C LEU A 50 33.28 -23.53 -16.71
N ILE A 51 32.62 -23.93 -17.79
CA ILE A 51 31.20 -23.59 -18.03
C ILE A 51 30.32 -24.29 -17.00
N GLY A 52 30.57 -25.57 -16.72
CA GLY A 52 29.85 -26.32 -15.69
C GLY A 52 30.03 -25.71 -14.29
N LEU A 53 31.24 -25.29 -13.96
CA LEU A 53 31.55 -24.64 -12.67
C LEU A 53 30.86 -23.28 -12.55
N LEU A 54 30.80 -22.48 -13.63
CA LEU A 54 30.08 -21.21 -13.65
C LEU A 54 28.57 -21.40 -13.45
N ILE A 55 27.97 -22.37 -14.14
CA ILE A 55 26.54 -22.68 -14.00
C ILE A 55 26.23 -23.19 -12.59
N PHE A 56 27.08 -24.04 -12.04
CA PHE A 56 26.95 -24.53 -10.67
C PHE A 56 27.03 -23.39 -9.64
N LEU A 57 27.95 -22.44 -9.84
CA LEU A 57 28.10 -21.29 -8.94
C LEU A 57 26.90 -20.35 -9.00
N LEU A 58 26.34 -20.11 -10.20
CA LEU A 58 25.10 -19.35 -10.36
C LEU A 58 23.90 -20.04 -9.68
N PHE A 59 23.81 -21.36 -9.79
CA PHE A 59 22.76 -22.14 -9.13
C PHE A 59 22.87 -22.09 -7.60
N MET A 60 24.09 -22.11 -7.06
CA MET A 60 24.32 -21.96 -5.61
C MET A 60 23.93 -20.57 -5.11
N VAL A 61 24.24 -19.50 -5.86
CA VAL A 61 23.81 -18.13 -5.51
C VAL A 61 22.28 -18.03 -5.49
N MET A 62 21.61 -18.63 -6.46
CA MET A 62 20.14 -18.67 -6.50
C MET A 62 19.57 -19.39 -5.27
N ILE A 63 20.08 -20.57 -4.91
CA ILE A 63 19.63 -21.32 -3.73
C ILE A 63 19.83 -20.51 -2.46
N VAL A 64 21.00 -19.90 -2.26
CA VAL A 64 21.26 -19.07 -1.08
C VAL A 64 20.30 -17.89 -1.04
N SER A 65 20.02 -17.23 -2.17
CA SER A 65 19.06 -16.13 -2.21
C SER A 65 17.62 -16.55 -1.86
N MET A 66 17.20 -17.74 -2.28
CA MET A 66 15.88 -18.28 -1.92
C MET A 66 15.79 -18.66 -0.43
N ILE A 67 16.85 -19.24 0.12
CA ILE A 67 16.93 -19.56 1.55
C ILE A 67 16.91 -18.26 2.37
N SER A 68 17.69 -17.25 1.98
CA SER A 68 17.68 -15.94 2.63
C SER A 68 16.32 -15.27 2.57
N MET A 69 15.57 -15.38 1.46
CA MET A 69 14.20 -14.86 1.36
C MET A 69 13.22 -15.62 2.28
N PHE A 70 13.40 -16.93 2.44
CA PHE A 70 12.57 -17.75 3.33
C PHE A 70 12.84 -17.46 4.82
N PHE A 71 14.10 -17.24 5.21
CA PHE A 71 14.46 -16.85 6.57
C PHE A 71 14.19 -15.36 6.87
N ALA A 72 14.30 -14.47 5.88
CA ALA A 72 13.86 -13.08 6.02
C ALA A 72 12.35 -12.96 6.24
N GLY A 73 11.55 -13.87 5.67
CA GLY A 73 10.12 -13.98 5.94
C GLY A 73 9.76 -14.55 7.32
N ALA A 74 10.70 -15.23 7.99
CA ALA A 74 10.50 -15.81 9.34
C ALA A 74 10.96 -14.88 10.49
N GLN A 75 11.51 -13.71 10.15
CA GLN A 75 11.89 -12.66 11.11
C GLN A 75 10.93 -11.46 11.05
N HIS A 76 9.88 -11.53 10.22
CA HIS A 76 8.76 -10.60 10.20
C HIS A 76 7.57 -11.24 10.91
N GLU A 77 7.66 -11.38 12.24
CA GLU A 77 6.46 -11.21 13.07
C GLU A 77 6.18 -9.71 13.15
N GLU A 78 5.79 -9.11 12.01
CA GLU A 78 4.89 -7.98 12.11
C GLU A 78 3.55 -8.59 12.52
N ASN A 79 3.14 -8.27 13.76
CA ASN A 79 1.77 -8.41 14.22
C ASN A 79 0.85 -8.10 13.04
N MET A 80 -0.19 -8.92 12.85
CA MET A 80 -1.18 -8.70 11.80
C MET A 80 -1.87 -7.35 12.02
N ASP A 81 -1.24 -6.28 11.56
CA ASP A 81 -1.76 -4.93 11.47
C ASP A 81 -2.67 -4.90 10.25
N SER A 82 -3.88 -5.44 10.43
CA SER A 82 -5.05 -4.84 9.81
C SER A 82 -5.44 -3.52 10.50
N ASN A 83 -4.47 -2.86 11.15
CA ASN A 83 -4.64 -1.58 11.81
C ASN A 83 -4.59 -0.49 10.75
N PHE A 84 -5.68 0.24 10.63
CA PHE A 84 -5.61 1.62 10.15
C PHE A 84 -4.49 2.30 10.96
N ALA A 85 -3.39 2.68 10.31
CA ALA A 85 -2.29 3.33 11.00
C ALA A 85 -2.82 4.60 11.68
N LEU A 86 -2.90 4.56 13.01
CA LEU A 86 -3.25 5.73 13.82
C LEU A 86 -2.18 6.80 13.56
N SER A 87 -2.60 8.06 13.50
CA SER A 87 -1.64 9.15 13.34
C SER A 87 -0.78 9.32 14.59
N ASP A 88 0.42 9.87 14.44
CA ASP A 88 1.30 10.20 15.56
C ASP A 88 0.60 11.15 16.54
N GLU A 89 -0.26 12.05 16.06
CA GLU A 89 -1.06 12.95 16.88
C GLU A 89 -2.05 12.19 17.76
N VAL A 90 -2.71 11.15 17.25
CA VAL A 90 -3.61 10.30 18.05
C VAL A 90 -2.82 9.48 19.06
N LEU A 91 -1.71 8.87 18.62
CA LEU A 91 -0.86 8.05 19.49
C LEU A 91 -0.24 8.85 20.64
N ALA A 92 0.03 10.14 20.43
CA ALA A 92 0.51 11.04 21.50
C ALA A 92 -0.48 11.16 22.67
N TYR A 93 -1.78 10.94 22.44
CA TYR A 93 -2.80 10.96 23.49
C TYR A 93 -3.02 9.61 24.18
N ARG A 94 -2.38 8.51 23.74
CA ARG A 94 -2.56 7.18 24.34
C ARG A 94 -2.44 7.18 25.88
N PRO A 95 -1.43 7.81 26.52
CA PRO A 95 -1.33 7.82 27.98
C PRO A 95 -2.53 8.47 28.68
N LEU A 96 -3.10 9.50 28.06
CA LEU A 96 -4.27 10.19 28.60
C LEU A 96 -5.56 9.39 28.36
N VAL A 97 -5.65 8.73 27.21
CA VAL A 97 -6.74 7.78 26.92
C VAL A 97 -6.72 6.62 27.92
N GLU A 98 -5.54 6.04 28.19
CA GLU A 98 -5.36 4.97 29.20
C GLU A 98 -5.81 5.43 30.59
N GLN A 99 -5.43 6.64 31.01
CA GLN A 99 -5.82 7.21 32.30
C GLN A 99 -7.35 7.29 32.45
N TYR A 100 -8.04 7.89 31.48
CA TYR A 100 -9.49 8.06 31.58
C TYR A 100 -10.26 6.78 31.27
N ALA A 101 -9.74 5.90 30.40
CA ALA A 101 -10.32 4.58 30.19
C ALA A 101 -10.34 3.79 31.52
N ALA A 102 -9.27 3.87 32.31
CA ALA A 102 -9.23 3.28 33.64
C ALA A 102 -10.18 3.96 34.64
N GLU A 103 -10.34 5.29 34.56
CA GLU A 103 -11.30 6.02 35.40
C GLU A 103 -12.75 5.55 35.18
N TYR A 104 -13.10 5.21 33.94
CA TYR A 104 -14.44 4.74 33.57
C TYR A 104 -14.57 3.21 33.44
N GLY A 105 -13.51 2.44 33.72
CA GLY A 105 -13.53 0.97 33.68
C GLY A 105 -13.69 0.36 32.29
N ILE A 106 -13.12 1.01 31.26
CA ILE A 106 -13.19 0.62 29.84
C ILE A 106 -11.79 0.44 29.22
N GLU A 107 -10.81 -0.02 30.01
CA GLU A 107 -9.42 -0.23 29.59
C GLU A 107 -9.29 -1.16 28.38
N ASP A 108 -10.16 -2.16 28.26
CA ASP A 108 -10.15 -3.10 27.13
C ASP A 108 -10.47 -2.42 25.78
N TYR A 109 -10.95 -1.16 25.79
CA TYR A 109 -11.37 -0.41 24.62
C TYR A 109 -10.39 0.70 24.21
N ILE A 110 -9.18 0.78 24.79
CA ILE A 110 -8.20 1.85 24.48
C ILE A 110 -7.98 2.03 22.98
N ASP A 111 -7.73 0.93 22.25
CA ASP A 111 -7.45 1.02 20.82
C ASP A 111 -8.70 1.44 20.01
N VAL A 112 -9.89 1.06 20.47
CA VAL A 112 -11.16 1.52 19.89
C VAL A 112 -11.35 3.02 20.12
N ILE A 113 -11.06 3.51 21.32
CA ILE A 113 -11.14 4.94 21.66
C ILE A 113 -10.18 5.76 20.79
N LEU A 114 -8.95 5.26 20.60
CA LEU A 114 -7.99 5.91 19.69
C LEU A 114 -8.48 5.91 18.24
N ALA A 115 -9.15 4.84 17.80
CA ALA A 115 -9.77 4.80 16.47
C ALA A 115 -10.95 5.80 16.35
N VAL A 116 -11.76 5.96 17.40
CA VAL A 116 -12.80 7.01 17.47
C VAL A 116 -12.15 8.40 17.35
N MET A 117 -11.11 8.69 18.15
CA MET A 117 -10.37 9.96 18.05
C MET A 117 -9.80 10.19 16.65
N MET A 118 -9.27 9.13 16.02
CA MET A 118 -8.75 9.18 14.66
C MET A 118 -9.83 9.59 13.66
N GLN A 119 -11.04 9.06 13.82
CA GLN A 119 -12.18 9.37 12.95
C GLN A 119 -12.75 10.78 13.20
N GLU A 120 -12.79 11.23 14.46
CA GLU A 120 -13.37 12.53 14.83
C GLU A 120 -12.50 13.72 14.40
N SER A 121 -11.19 13.63 14.62
CA SER A 121 -10.28 14.77 14.39
C SER A 121 -8.90 14.40 13.90
N ARG A 122 -8.55 13.11 13.90
CA ARG A 122 -7.17 12.63 13.69
C ARG A 122 -6.22 13.12 14.78
N GLY A 123 -6.73 13.42 15.97
CA GLY A 123 -5.98 13.99 17.10
C GLY A 123 -5.65 15.48 16.93
N ILE A 124 -6.24 16.16 15.95
CA ILE A 124 -5.89 17.54 15.60
C ILE A 124 -6.85 18.54 16.26
N GLY A 125 -6.29 19.63 16.78
CA GLY A 125 -7.04 20.73 17.37
C GLY A 125 -7.26 20.57 18.87
N ALA A 126 -8.13 21.42 19.42
CA ALA A 126 -8.38 21.49 20.86
C ALA A 126 -9.55 20.63 21.34
N ASP A 127 -10.28 20.02 20.41
CA ASP A 127 -11.39 19.10 20.66
C ASP A 127 -11.17 17.77 19.90
N PRO A 128 -10.13 16.99 20.25
CA PRO A 128 -9.73 15.80 19.51
C PRO A 128 -10.77 14.68 19.49
N MET A 129 -11.67 14.61 20.48
CA MET A 129 -12.78 13.65 20.52
C MET A 129 -14.09 14.23 19.97
N GLN A 130 -14.09 15.47 19.45
CA GLN A 130 -15.27 16.24 19.03
C GLN A 130 -16.41 16.21 20.07
N SER A 131 -16.06 16.27 21.35
CA SER A 131 -16.99 16.11 22.46
C SER A 131 -17.65 17.42 22.89
N SER A 132 -17.45 18.52 22.14
CA SER A 132 -18.07 19.82 22.44
C SER A 132 -19.60 19.80 22.49
N GLU A 133 -20.24 18.96 21.67
CA GLU A 133 -21.70 18.85 21.58
C GLU A 133 -22.28 17.81 22.55
N CYS A 134 -21.42 17.03 23.20
CA CYS A 134 -21.81 16.03 24.20
C CYS A 134 -22.49 16.67 25.41
N GLU A 135 -23.46 15.95 25.99
CA GLU A 135 -24.18 16.37 27.18
C GLU A 135 -23.30 16.51 28.44
N TYR A 136 -22.13 15.87 28.45
CA TYR A 136 -21.15 15.97 29.52
C TYR A 136 -20.24 17.20 29.43
N ASN A 137 -20.27 17.94 28.31
CA ASN A 137 -19.62 19.24 28.25
C ASN A 137 -20.42 20.26 29.08
N THR A 138 -19.88 20.60 30.25
CA THR A 138 -20.44 21.56 31.21
C THR A 138 -19.60 22.84 31.30
N LYS A 139 -18.36 22.81 30.80
CA LYS A 139 -17.39 23.91 30.93
C LYS A 139 -17.42 24.89 29.76
N TYR A 140 -17.62 24.41 28.53
CA TYR A 140 -17.57 25.22 27.32
C TYR A 140 -18.96 25.37 26.72
N LEU A 141 -19.69 26.39 27.19
CA LEU A 141 -21.05 26.70 26.75
C LEU A 141 -21.11 27.94 25.85
N PRO A 142 -22.03 28.00 24.87
CA PRO A 142 -23.00 26.95 24.50
C PRO A 142 -22.32 25.74 23.86
N ARG A 143 -22.93 24.55 24.00
CA ARG A 143 -22.51 23.33 23.29
C ARG A 143 -22.70 23.55 21.80
N ARG A 144 -21.59 23.62 21.07
CA ARG A 144 -21.53 23.83 19.63
C ARG A 144 -20.25 23.21 19.09
N PRO A 145 -20.14 22.92 17.78
CA PRO A 145 -18.93 22.34 17.22
C PRO A 145 -17.68 23.15 17.60
N ASN A 146 -16.62 22.45 18.04
CA ASN A 146 -15.33 23.01 18.42
C ASN A 146 -15.41 24.12 19.50
N ALA A 147 -16.30 23.97 20.49
CA ALA A 147 -16.38 24.87 21.64
C ALA A 147 -15.29 24.60 22.69
N ILE A 148 -14.89 23.35 22.87
CA ILE A 148 -13.83 22.94 23.79
C ILE A 148 -12.49 23.45 23.27
N THR A 149 -11.75 24.14 24.14
CA THR A 149 -10.40 24.66 23.83
C THR A 149 -9.30 23.99 24.66
N ASN A 150 -9.62 22.90 25.35
CA ASN A 150 -8.69 22.11 26.15
C ASN A 150 -8.81 20.64 25.75
N SER A 151 -7.75 20.10 25.13
CA SER A 151 -7.74 18.74 24.58
C SER A 151 -7.92 17.66 25.63
N GLU A 152 -7.33 17.81 26.82
CA GLU A 152 -7.50 16.87 27.93
C GLU A 152 -8.97 16.78 28.37
N TYR A 153 -9.64 17.92 28.49
CA TYR A 153 -11.07 17.96 28.81
C TYR A 153 -11.93 17.33 27.71
N SER A 154 -11.59 17.56 26.42
CA SER A 154 -12.26 16.89 25.31
C SER A 154 -12.14 15.37 25.41
N ILE A 155 -10.95 14.87 25.74
CA ILE A 155 -10.66 13.44 25.90
C ILE A 155 -11.43 12.85 27.09
N GLN A 156 -11.39 13.51 28.25
CA GLN A 156 -12.13 13.08 29.43
C GLN A 156 -13.64 12.97 29.14
N VAL A 157 -14.23 14.03 28.58
CA VAL A 157 -15.67 14.09 28.27
C VAL A 157 -16.04 13.05 27.20
N GLY A 158 -15.22 12.91 26.16
CA GLY A 158 -15.44 11.92 25.10
C GLY A 158 -15.39 10.49 25.62
N ILE A 159 -14.41 10.14 26.46
CA ILE A 159 -14.29 8.80 27.02
C ILE A 159 -15.42 8.50 28.00
N HIS A 160 -15.82 9.48 28.83
CA HIS A 160 -17.01 9.36 29.66
C HIS A 160 -18.24 9.01 28.81
N TYR A 161 -18.47 9.77 27.75
CA TYR A 161 -19.60 9.55 26.86
C TYR A 161 -19.55 8.18 26.18
N PHE A 162 -18.37 7.77 25.73
CA PHE A 162 -18.16 6.45 25.13
C PHE A 162 -18.44 5.32 26.13
N SER A 163 -18.08 5.49 27.41
CA SER A 163 -18.37 4.51 28.46
C SER A 163 -19.88 4.29 28.65
N ASP A 164 -20.69 5.35 28.55
CA ASP A 164 -22.15 5.21 28.60
C ASP A 164 -22.69 4.53 27.35
N CYS A 165 -22.13 4.83 26.17
CA CYS A 165 -22.50 4.13 24.94
C CYS A 165 -22.23 2.61 25.03
N ILE A 166 -21.10 2.19 25.63
CA ILE A 166 -20.78 0.78 25.87
C ILE A 166 -21.82 0.16 26.81
N LYS A 167 -22.10 0.85 27.91
CA LYS A 167 -23.01 0.37 28.95
C LYS A 167 -24.44 0.25 28.44
N GLU A 168 -24.93 1.25 27.73
CA GLU A 168 -26.32 1.29 27.23
C GLU A 168 -26.54 0.31 26.07
N SER A 169 -25.55 0.13 25.20
CA SER A 169 -25.63 -0.86 24.11
C SER A 169 -25.59 -2.30 24.63
N GLY A 170 -25.11 -2.52 25.86
CA GLY A 170 -24.89 -3.83 26.44
C GLY A 170 -23.62 -4.52 25.92
N CYS A 171 -22.69 -3.76 25.33
CA CYS A 171 -21.44 -4.30 24.81
C CYS A 171 -20.59 -4.94 25.91
N THR A 172 -20.30 -6.25 25.75
CA THR A 172 -19.61 -7.05 26.77
C THR A 172 -18.10 -7.15 26.58
N GLY A 173 -17.58 -6.70 25.44
CA GLY A 173 -16.15 -6.68 25.15
C GLY A 173 -15.86 -6.37 23.69
N ILE A 174 -14.59 -6.22 23.32
CA ILE A 174 -14.17 -5.95 21.94
C ILE A 174 -14.56 -7.04 20.92
N ASN A 175 -14.87 -8.25 21.40
CA ASN A 175 -15.33 -9.36 20.56
C ASN A 175 -16.86 -9.38 20.36
N ASP A 176 -17.61 -8.54 21.08
CA ASP A 176 -19.05 -8.36 20.95
C ASP A 176 -19.35 -7.39 19.80
N VAL A 177 -19.03 -7.82 18.58
CA VAL A 177 -18.98 -6.95 17.39
C VAL A 177 -20.31 -6.24 17.14
N ASP A 178 -21.44 -6.89 17.37
CA ASP A 178 -22.75 -6.31 17.13
C ASP A 178 -23.04 -5.14 18.09
N ASN A 179 -22.82 -5.33 19.39
CA ASN A 179 -23.02 -4.27 20.38
C ASN A 179 -21.90 -3.22 20.34
N LEU A 180 -20.68 -3.59 19.93
CA LEU A 180 -19.60 -2.64 19.70
C LEU A 180 -19.91 -1.72 18.50
N ASN A 181 -20.47 -2.26 17.42
CA ASN A 181 -20.93 -1.44 16.29
C ASN A 181 -22.07 -0.51 16.72
N LEU A 182 -23.01 -0.99 17.54
CA LEU A 182 -24.06 -0.15 18.10
C LEU A 182 -23.50 0.96 19.01
N THR A 183 -22.50 0.64 19.83
CA THR A 183 -21.77 1.60 20.67
C THR A 183 -21.16 2.71 19.84
N LEU A 184 -20.40 2.34 18.79
CA LEU A 184 -19.74 3.30 17.90
C LEU A 184 -20.77 4.19 17.20
N GLN A 185 -21.89 3.62 16.79
CA GLN A 185 -22.95 4.39 16.15
C GLN A 185 -23.65 5.35 17.13
N ALA A 186 -23.86 4.91 18.37
CA ALA A 186 -24.43 5.73 19.44
C ALA A 186 -23.50 6.89 19.82
N TYR A 187 -22.18 6.70 19.79
CA TYR A 187 -21.22 7.79 20.00
C TYR A 187 -21.44 8.94 19.00
N ASN A 188 -21.80 8.61 17.75
CA ASN A 188 -22.05 9.60 16.71
C ASN A 188 -23.48 10.17 16.70
N PHE A 189 -24.51 9.34 16.93
CA PHE A 189 -25.92 9.78 16.83
C PHE A 189 -26.58 10.15 18.16
N GLY A 190 -25.95 9.82 19.27
CA GLY A 190 -26.58 9.92 20.58
C GLY A 190 -27.01 8.55 21.13
N THR A 191 -26.92 8.38 22.44
CA THR A 191 -27.39 7.19 23.17
C THR A 191 -28.87 6.86 22.94
N SER A 192 -29.71 7.85 22.62
CA SER A 192 -31.12 7.65 22.24
C SER A 192 -31.31 6.77 20.99
N PHE A 193 -30.26 6.58 20.17
CA PHE A 193 -30.27 5.66 19.03
C PHE A 193 -30.31 4.18 19.46
N ILE A 194 -29.75 3.86 20.62
CA ILE A 194 -29.62 2.49 21.12
C ILE A 194 -30.97 1.77 21.27
N PRO A 195 -31.96 2.30 22.01
CA PRO A 195 -33.26 1.64 22.14
C PRO A 195 -33.97 1.50 20.79
N TRP A 196 -33.87 2.51 19.91
CA TRP A 196 -34.43 2.42 18.56
C TRP A 196 -33.80 1.27 17.76
N ALA A 197 -32.48 1.13 17.78
CA ALA A 197 -31.78 0.06 17.07
C ALA A 197 -32.14 -1.32 17.63
N GLN A 198 -32.21 -1.46 18.96
CA GLN A 198 -32.59 -2.72 19.62
C GLN A 198 -34.02 -3.18 19.26
N GLU A 199 -34.94 -2.24 19.05
CA GLU A 199 -36.30 -2.54 18.55
C GLU A 199 -36.33 -2.98 17.08
N HIS A 200 -35.27 -2.71 16.30
CA HIS A 200 -35.17 -2.95 14.86
C HIS A 200 -34.06 -3.94 14.49
N SER A 201 -33.83 -4.97 15.32
CA SER A 201 -32.83 -6.04 15.12
C SER A 201 -31.36 -5.63 15.29
N GLY A 202 -31.08 -4.51 15.94
CA GLY A 202 -29.73 -4.01 16.23
C GLY A 202 -29.18 -3.04 15.17
N TYR A 203 -27.86 -2.90 15.13
CA TYR A 203 -27.19 -2.09 14.12
C TYR A 203 -26.85 -2.92 12.87
N SER A 204 -27.14 -2.36 11.70
CA SER A 204 -26.91 -2.91 10.37
C SER A 204 -26.56 -1.76 9.43
N GLN A 205 -25.72 -2.01 8.44
CA GLN A 205 -25.47 -1.05 7.35
C GLN A 205 -26.36 -1.31 6.13
N ASP A 206 -27.05 -2.47 6.06
CA ASP A 206 -27.99 -2.77 4.99
C ASP A 206 -29.33 -2.05 5.25
N PRO A 207 -29.74 -1.10 4.38
CA PRO A 207 -31.02 -0.41 4.52
C PRO A 207 -32.22 -1.36 4.52
N LYS A 208 -32.09 -2.55 3.92
CA LYS A 208 -33.17 -3.54 3.84
C LYS A 208 -33.53 -4.15 5.19
N ASN A 209 -32.60 -4.14 6.14
CA ASN A 209 -32.83 -4.66 7.49
C ASN A 209 -33.64 -3.69 8.37
N TYR A 210 -33.95 -2.49 7.88
CA TYR A 210 -34.73 -1.46 8.58
C TYR A 210 -36.09 -1.16 7.95
N LEU A 211 -36.49 -1.92 6.92
CA LEU A 211 -37.79 -1.76 6.27
C LEU A 211 -38.76 -2.85 6.77
N PRO A 212 -40.01 -2.48 7.14
CA PRO A 212 -41.04 -3.44 7.55
C PRO A 212 -41.55 -4.34 6.41
#